data_AF-A0A402D2C4-F1
#
_entry.id   AF-A0A402D2C4-F1
#
_cell.length_a   1.000
_cell.length_b   1.000
_cell.length_c   1.000
_cell.angle_alpha   90.00
_cell.angle_beta   90.00
_cell.angle_gamma   90.00
#
_symmetry.space_group_name_H-M   'P 1'
#
loop_
_entity.id
_entity.type
_entity.pdbx_description
1 polymer ?
#
loop_
_entity_poly.entity_id
_entity_poly.type
_entity_poly.pdbx_seq_one_letter_code
_entity_poly.pdbx_strand_id
1 'polypeptide(L)'
;MPLDNLWNNDGPLEAVKGRQLSKDDIKGLLRLGPVSFVVVDTGHPMRWIAAKGCFDFWKSEAEVHLHEIARRYYSDYPEEYFYFAHEWILGDGVRIVVLEKHH
;
A
#
# COMPACT_ATOMS: atom_id res chain seq x y z
N MET A 1 12.02 -9.15 6.04
CA MET A 1 11.89 -10.04 4.86
C MET A 1 10.97 -9.35 3.88
N PRO A 2 11.24 -9.42 2.56
CA PRO A 2 10.34 -8.84 1.57
C PRO A 2 8.98 -9.56 1.61
N LEU A 3 7.90 -8.82 1.35
CA LEU A 3 6.59 -9.41 1.22
C LEU A 3 6.49 -10.18 -0.10
N ASP A 4 6.39 -11.51 -0.01
CA ASP A 4 6.36 -12.41 -1.18
C ASP A 4 4.95 -12.90 -1.54
N ASN A 5 4.02 -12.98 -0.58
CA ASN A 5 2.62 -13.37 -0.80
C ASN A 5 1.66 -12.46 0.00
N LEU A 6 0.47 -12.20 -0.56
CA LEU A 6 -0.62 -11.56 0.17
C LEU A 6 -1.50 -12.60 0.86
N TRP A 7 -2.08 -12.23 2.00
CA TRP A 7 -3.09 -13.05 2.68
C TRP A 7 -4.20 -12.19 3.27
N ASN A 8 -5.39 -12.76 3.35
CA ASN A 8 -6.55 -12.20 4.04
C ASN A 8 -7.11 -13.24 5.03
N ASN A 9 -8.30 -12.99 5.57
CA ASN A 9 -8.94 -13.89 6.53
C ASN A 9 -9.30 -15.27 5.94
N ASP A 10 -9.39 -15.38 4.62
CA ASP A 10 -9.72 -16.62 3.90
C ASP A 10 -8.45 -17.40 3.50
N GLY A 11 -7.26 -16.83 3.73
CA GLY A 11 -5.98 -17.46 3.47
C GLY A 11 -5.10 -16.69 2.46
N PRO A 12 -4.12 -17.36 1.85
CA PRO A 12 -3.23 -16.74 0.88
C PRO A 12 -3.98 -16.37 -0.41
N LEU A 13 -3.61 -15.24 -0.99
CA LEU A 13 -4.15 -14.75 -2.25
C LEU A 13 -3.15 -14.99 -3.39
N GLU A 14 -3.66 -15.47 -4.52
CA GLU A 14 -2.89 -15.53 -5.77
C GLU A 14 -2.73 -14.12 -6.35
N ALA A 15 -1.64 -13.47 -5.98
CA ALA A 15 -1.31 -12.12 -6.36
C ALA A 15 0.15 -12.03 -6.83
N VAL A 16 0.40 -11.27 -7.89
CA VAL A 16 1.76 -11.03 -8.39
C VAL A 16 2.21 -9.64 -7.98
N LYS A 17 3.35 -9.56 -7.28
CA LYS A 17 4.02 -8.28 -6.97
C LYS A 17 4.47 -7.62 -8.26
N GLY A 18 3.99 -6.40 -8.47
CA GLY A 18 4.30 -5.56 -9.61
C GLY A 18 5.31 -4.46 -9.25
N ARG A 19 5.16 -3.32 -9.92
CA ARG A 19 6.06 -2.17 -9.80
C ARG A 19 5.87 -1.40 -8.50
N GLN A 20 6.91 -0.67 -8.10
CA GLN A 20 6.79 0.36 -7.07
C GLN A 20 5.89 1.50 -7.55
N LEU A 21 5.09 2.06 -6.65
CA LEU A 21 4.14 3.14 -6.94
C LEU A 21 4.58 4.47 -6.33
N SER A 22 4.53 5.53 -7.13
CA SER A 22 4.65 6.92 -6.66
C SER A 22 3.30 7.48 -6.18
N LYS A 23 3.31 8.68 -5.60
CA LYS A 23 2.08 9.41 -5.26
C LYS A 23 1.17 9.60 -6.46
N ASP A 24 1.75 9.92 -7.62
CA ASP A 24 0.98 10.17 -8.83
C ASP A 24 0.42 8.87 -9.42
N ASP A 25 1.15 7.75 -9.32
CA ASP A 25 0.62 6.44 -9.70
C ASP A 25 -0.59 6.07 -8.84
N ILE A 26 -0.50 6.21 -7.52
CA ILE A 26 -1.61 5.88 -6.59
C ILE A 26 -2.81 6.79 -6.83
N LYS A 27 -2.59 8.09 -7.04
CA LYS A 27 -3.65 9.03 -7.42
C LYS A 27 -4.30 8.65 -8.76
N GLY A 28 -3.50 8.19 -9.72
CA GLY A 28 -4.00 7.66 -11.00
C GLY A 28 -4.88 6.44 -10.80
N LEU A 29 -4.42 5.46 -10.01
CA LEU A 29 -5.17 4.23 -9.70
C LEU A 29 -6.50 4.54 -9.01
N LEU A 30 -6.51 5.42 -8.00
CA LEU A 30 -7.73 5.84 -7.30
C LEU A 30 -8.76 6.52 -8.23
N ARG A 31 -8.33 7.11 -9.35
CA ARG A 31 -9.22 7.74 -10.34
C ARG A 31 -9.76 6.77 -11.38
N LEU A 32 -9.05 5.67 -11.67
CA LEU A 32 -9.40 4.73 -12.72
C LEU A 32 -10.52 3.76 -12.33
N GLY A 33 -10.74 3.54 -11.02
CA GLY A 33 -11.78 2.65 -10.55
C GLY A 33 -11.55 2.17 -9.12
N PRO A 34 -12.32 1.17 -8.67
CA PRO A 34 -12.16 0.59 -7.36
C PRO A 34 -10.78 -0.08 -7.24
N VAL A 35 -10.01 0.38 -6.26
CA VAL A 35 -8.71 -0.19 -5.87
C VAL A 35 -8.79 -0.53 -4.39
N SER A 36 -8.21 -1.66 -3.99
CA SER A 36 -8.09 -2.03 -2.57
C SER A 36 -6.70 -1.71 -2.07
N PHE A 37 -6.59 -1.27 -0.81
CA PHE A 37 -5.31 -1.03 -0.18
C PHE A 37 -5.05 -2.11 0.87
N VAL A 38 -3.79 -2.49 1.02
CA VAL A 38 -3.34 -3.39 2.08
C VAL A 38 -2.16 -2.75 2.78
N VAL A 39 -2.27 -2.53 4.09
CA VAL A 39 -1.15 -2.10 4.91
C VAL A 39 -0.48 -3.33 5.51
N VAL A 40 0.82 -3.43 5.33
CA VAL A 40 1.66 -4.49 5.86
C VAL A 40 2.64 -3.87 6.84
N ASP A 41 2.51 -4.22 8.10
CA ASP A 41 3.40 -3.78 9.17
C ASP A 41 4.02 -5.03 9.82
N THR A 42 5.35 -5.05 9.91
CA THR A 42 6.07 -6.26 10.33
C THR A 42 5.72 -6.60 11.77
N GLY A 43 5.19 -7.81 11.99
CA GLY A 43 4.72 -8.25 13.31
C GLY A 43 3.26 -7.94 13.60
N HIS A 44 2.55 -7.28 12.69
CA HIS A 44 1.11 -7.00 12.80
C HIS A 44 0.30 -7.71 11.70
N PRO A 45 -1.00 -8.00 11.95
CA PRO A 45 -1.89 -8.50 10.91
C PRO A 45 -2.00 -7.52 9.73
N MET A 46 -2.14 -8.06 8.51
CA MET A 46 -2.40 -7.24 7.33
C MET A 46 -3.72 -6.48 7.48
N ARG A 47 -3.67 -5.17 7.29
CA ARG A 47 -4.85 -4.32 7.38
C ARG A 47 -5.38 -4.04 5.98
N TRP A 48 -6.49 -4.69 5.65
CA TRP A 48 -7.21 -4.49 4.40
C TRP A 48 -8.11 -3.26 4.50
N ILE A 49 -7.95 -2.33 3.56
CA ILE A 49 -8.82 -1.16 3.40
C ILE A 49 -9.69 -1.41 2.17
N ALA A 50 -11.00 -1.50 2.40
CA ALA A 50 -11.97 -1.68 1.31
C ALA A 50 -11.92 -0.48 0.35
N ALA A 51 -12.25 -0.70 -0.93
CA ALA A 51 -12.20 0.33 -1.96
C ALA A 51 -12.94 1.63 -1.59
N LYS A 52 -14.07 1.53 -0.88
CA LYS A 52 -14.84 2.69 -0.41
C LYS A 52 -14.07 3.58 0.58
N GLY A 53 -13.15 3.01 1.37
CA GLY A 53 -12.34 3.73 2.34
C GLY A 53 -10.94 4.10 1.85
N CYS A 54 -10.54 3.64 0.66
CA CYS A 54 -9.18 3.85 0.16
C CYS A 54 -8.88 5.33 -0.14
N PHE A 55 -9.87 6.08 -0.64
CA PHE A 55 -9.68 7.52 -0.89
C PHE A 55 -9.47 8.30 0.42
N ASP A 56 -10.29 8.02 1.42
CA ASP A 56 -10.19 8.68 2.72
C ASP A 56 -8.89 8.33 3.42
N PHE A 57 -8.54 7.04 3.46
CA PHE A 57 -7.26 6.58 4.02
C PHE A 57 -6.05 7.16 3.29
N TRP A 58 -6.12 7.27 1.95
CA TRP A 58 -5.08 7.93 1.18
C TRP A 58 -4.90 9.38 1.62
N LYS A 59 -5.99 10.12 1.75
CA LYS A 59 -5.97 11.55 2.08
C LYS A 59 -5.59 11.84 3.53
N SER A 60 -6.02 11.00 4.47
CA SER A 60 -5.79 11.22 5.89
C SER A 60 -4.43 10.73 6.37
N GLU A 61 -3.90 9.66 5.77
CA GLU A 61 -2.73 8.96 6.32
C GLU A 61 -1.67 8.66 5.26
N ALA A 62 -1.99 7.92 4.20
CA ALA A 62 -0.96 7.35 3.33
C ALA A 62 -0.25 8.38 2.46
N GLU A 63 -0.92 9.46 2.02
CA GLU A 63 -0.32 10.47 1.14
C GLU A 63 0.88 11.19 1.79
N VAL A 64 0.82 11.47 3.09
CA VAL A 64 1.89 12.19 3.80
C VAL A 64 3.03 11.26 4.25
N HIS A 65 2.74 9.97 4.43
CA HIS A 65 3.70 8.95 4.83
C HIS A 65 4.31 8.17 3.65
N LEU A 66 3.92 8.42 2.39
CA LEU A 66 4.51 7.68 1.27
C LEU A 66 6.00 8.00 1.10
N HIS A 67 6.83 6.97 0.92
CA HIS A 67 8.25 7.13 0.69
C HIS A 67 8.54 8.03 -0.54
N GLU A 68 9.48 8.96 -0.39
CA GLU A 68 9.91 9.89 -1.42
C GLU A 68 11.44 9.88 -1.43
N ILE A 69 12.06 9.80 -2.61
CA ILE A 69 13.53 9.76 -2.74
C ILE A 69 14.21 10.96 -2.06
N ALA A 70 13.52 12.11 -2.01
CA ALA A 70 14.01 13.32 -1.37
C ALA A 70 14.02 13.26 0.17
N ARG A 71 13.30 12.31 0.78
CA ARG A 71 13.18 12.11 2.22
C ARG A 71 13.86 10.80 2.61
N ARG A 72 14.97 10.91 3.31
CA ARG A 72 15.89 9.78 3.54
C ARG A 72 15.82 9.23 4.94
N TYR A 73 15.34 10.03 5.89
CA TYR A 73 15.31 9.68 7.30
C TYR A 73 13.88 9.53 7.78
N TYR A 74 13.66 8.67 8.77
CA TYR A 74 12.36 8.52 9.42
C TYR A 74 11.84 9.85 9.98
N SER A 75 12.73 10.69 10.52
CA SER A 75 12.41 12.03 11.00
C SER A 75 11.86 12.99 9.93
N ASP A 76 11.98 12.66 8.64
CA ASP A 76 11.40 13.44 7.54
C ASP A 76 9.89 13.17 7.36
N TYR A 77 9.36 12.20 8.12
CA TYR A 77 7.97 11.77 8.08
C TYR A 77 7.26 12.02 9.42
N PRO A 78 5.96 12.34 9.39
CA PRO A 78 5.18 12.37 10.62
C PRO A 78 5.24 11.01 11.31
N GLU A 79 5.26 11.02 12.65
CA GLU A 79 5.30 9.81 13.48
C GLU A 79 6.48 8.86 13.17
N GLU A 80 7.50 9.37 12.47
CA GLU A 80 8.74 8.68 12.14
C GLU A 80 8.56 7.35 11.38
N TYR A 81 7.57 7.29 10.49
CA TYR A 81 7.37 6.12 9.63
C TYR A 81 7.03 6.49 8.20
N PHE A 82 7.26 5.56 7.27
CA PHE A 82 6.83 5.74 5.89
C PHE A 82 6.32 4.44 5.27
N TYR A 83 5.60 4.59 4.15
CA TYR A 83 5.12 3.48 3.35
C TYR A 83 5.94 3.32 2.07
N PHE A 84 6.44 2.11 1.81
CA PHE A 84 6.80 1.69 0.47
C PHE A 84 5.55 1.13 -0.22
N ALA A 85 5.16 1.74 -1.35
CA ALA A 85 4.01 1.28 -2.11
C ALA A 85 4.42 0.39 -3.29
N HIS A 86 3.75 -0.74 -3.42
CA HIS A 86 3.85 -1.63 -4.57
C HIS A 86 2.45 -1.92 -5.13
N GLU A 87 2.37 -2.00 -6.46
CA GLU A 87 1.19 -2.55 -7.13
C GLU A 87 1.23 -4.07 -7.04
N TRP A 88 0.10 -4.67 -6.74
CA TRP A 88 -0.10 -6.11 -6.85
C TRP A 88 -1.34 -6.36 -7.71
N ILE A 89 -1.30 -7.44 -8.48
CA ILE A 89 -2.39 -7.81 -9.38
C ILE A 89 -2.85 -9.21 -9.00
N LEU A 90 -4.14 -9.35 -8.68
CA LEU A 90 -4.78 -10.64 -8.43
C LEU A 90 -4.99 -11.42 -9.74
N GLY A 91 -5.19 -12.74 -9.63
CA GLY A 91 -5.43 -13.60 -10.79
C GLY A 91 -6.62 -13.20 -11.68
N ASP A 92 -7.60 -12.47 -11.12
CA ASP A 92 -8.77 -11.92 -11.84
C ASP A 92 -8.51 -10.53 -12.46
N GLY A 93 -7.30 -9.99 -12.32
CA GLY A 93 -6.89 -8.68 -12.81
C GLY A 93 -7.18 -7.51 -11.87
N VAL A 94 -7.74 -7.77 -10.67
CA VAL A 94 -7.98 -6.74 -9.66
C VAL A 94 -6.65 -6.20 -9.13
N ARG A 95 -6.53 -4.86 -9.07
CA ARG A 95 -5.34 -4.18 -8.59
C ARG A 95 -5.43 -3.90 -7.09
N ILE A 96 -4.33 -4.16 -6.41
CA ILE A 96 -4.14 -3.90 -4.98
C ILE A 96 -2.94 -2.97 -4.82
N VAL A 97 -3.11 -1.92 -4.02
CA VAL A 97 -1.99 -1.09 -3.58
C VAL A 97 -1.53 -1.62 -2.22
N VAL A 98 -0.34 -2.20 -2.20
CA VAL A 98 0.27 -2.70 -0.97
C VAL A 98 1.19 -1.62 -0.42
N LEU A 99 0.98 -1.26 0.84
CA LEU A 99 1.73 -0.27 1.60
C LEU A 99 2.52 -0.99 2.69
N GLU A 100 3.79 -1.23 2.44
CA GLU A 100 4.73 -1.80 3.41
C GLU A 100 5.16 -0.68 4.36
N LYS A 101 4.83 -0.78 5.65
CA LYS A 101 5.15 0.20 6.68
C LYS A 101 6.57 -0.04 7.21
N HIS A 102 7.35 1.03 7.26
CA HIS A 102 8.71 1.03 7.78
C HIS A 102 8.85 2.03 8.92
N HIS A 103 9.43 1.54 10.01
CA HIS A 103 9.83 2.25 11.22
C HIS A 103 11.35 2.21 11.36
#